data_AF-A0A7V9BQI2-F1
#
_entry.id   AF-A0A7V9BQI2-F1
#
_cell.length_a   1.000
_cell.length_b   1.000
_cell.length_c   1.000
_cell.angle_alpha   90.00
_cell.angle_beta   90.00
_cell.angle_gamma   90.00
#
_symmetry.space_group_name_H-M   'P 1'
#
loop_
_entity.id
_entity.type
_entity.pdbx_description
1 polymer ?
#
loop_
_entity_poly.entity_id
_entity_poly.type
_entity_poly.pdbx_seq_one_letter_code
_entity_poly.pdbx_strand_id
1 'polypeptide(L)'
;MKILLWHGYLLTGSGSNLYTANIARVWRNAGHDVLLMCQERAPAPDFVDAIGDFDSDNARFHVRATDAGPAAGRVTLVRPCIGRTLPVYVYDEYAGFEAKRYVDLDDMELT
;
A
#
# COMPACT_ATOMS: atom_id res chain seq x y z
N MET A 1 17.14 -12.57 3.39
CA MET A 1 16.61 -13.08 2.09
C MET A 1 16.05 -11.90 1.28
N LYS A 2 15.86 -12.05 -0.03
CA LYS A 2 15.14 -11.05 -0.85
C LYS A 2 13.68 -11.45 -0.97
N ILE A 3 12.77 -10.53 -0.63
CA ILE A 3 11.33 -10.81 -0.56
C ILE A 3 10.57 -9.73 -1.32
N LEU A 4 9.64 -10.14 -2.20
CA LEU A 4 8.67 -9.24 -2.82
C LEU A 4 7.35 -9.33 -2.05
N LEU A 5 6.87 -8.21 -1.53
CA LEU A 5 5.52 -8.03 -1.03
C LEU A 5 4.71 -7.29 -2.08
N TRP A 6 3.85 -8.01 -2.80
CA TRP A 6 2.91 -7.42 -3.75
C TRP A 6 1.60 -7.11 -3.04
N HIS A 7 1.34 -5.83 -2.76
CA HIS A 7 0.12 -5.38 -2.07
C HIS A 7 -0.82 -4.56 -2.98
N GLY A 8 -0.26 -3.64 -3.77
CA GLY A 8 -1.02 -2.89 -4.78
C GLY A 8 -1.95 -1.78 -4.26
N TYR A 9 -2.23 -1.73 -2.95
CA TYR A 9 -3.06 -0.69 -2.31
C TYR A 9 -2.25 0.23 -1.39
N LEU A 10 -2.90 0.91 -0.43
CA LEU A 10 -2.26 1.79 0.56
C LEU A 10 -1.70 1.00 1.75
N LEU A 11 -1.00 1.67 2.67
CA LEU A 11 -0.44 1.05 3.89
C LEU A 11 -1.18 1.45 5.17
N THR A 12 -2.23 2.26 5.06
CA THR A 12 -3.13 2.65 6.17
C THR A 12 -4.61 2.49 5.79
N GLY A 13 -5.51 2.64 6.77
CA GLY A 13 -6.97 2.72 6.55
C GLY A 13 -7.73 1.40 6.69
N SER A 14 -7.10 0.25 6.40
CA SER A 14 -7.70 -1.07 6.60
C SER A 14 -6.76 -2.02 7.33
N GLY A 15 -7.32 -3.12 7.86
CA GLY A 15 -6.53 -4.15 8.55
C GLY A 15 -5.47 -4.79 7.65
N SER A 16 -5.79 -5.06 6.38
CA SER A 16 -4.83 -5.63 5.42
C SER A 16 -3.69 -4.66 5.11
N ASN A 17 -3.97 -3.37 5.03
CA ASN A 17 -2.95 -2.34 4.81
C ASN A 17 -1.97 -2.28 6.00
N LEU A 18 -2.50 -2.25 7.22
CA LEU A 18 -1.69 -2.25 8.45
C LEU A 18 -0.90 -3.56 8.63
N TYR A 19 -1.49 -4.71 8.26
CA TYR A 19 -0.83 -6.01 8.30
C TYR A 19 0.38 -6.06 7.36
N THR A 20 0.20 -5.64 6.11
CA THR A 20 1.29 -5.55 5.11
C THR A 20 2.42 -4.64 5.60
N ALA A 21 2.10 -3.46 6.13
CA ALA A 21 3.09 -2.54 6.69
C ALA A 21 3.88 -3.18 7.85
N ASN A 22 3.19 -3.86 8.76
CA ASN A 22 3.83 -4.51 9.91
C ASN A 22 4.73 -5.68 9.50
N ILE A 23 4.32 -6.51 8.53
CA ILE A 23 5.17 -7.60 8.03
C ILE A 23 6.46 -7.04 7.41
N ALA A 24 6.35 -6.02 6.56
CA ALA A 24 7.51 -5.40 5.94
C ALA A 24 8.50 -4.90 6.99
N ARG A 25 8.00 -4.22 8.04
CA ARG A 25 8.81 -3.74 9.17
C ARG A 25 9.47 -4.88 9.96
N VAL A 26 8.74 -5.96 10.25
CA VAL A 26 9.30 -7.10 11.00
C VAL A 26 10.39 -7.80 10.19
N TRP A 27 10.19 -8.03 8.90
CA TRP A 27 11.20 -8.65 8.04
C TRP A 27 12.42 -7.78 7.84
N ARG A 28 12.25 -6.46 7.73
CA ARG A 28 13.36 -5.51 7.78
C ARG A 28 14.22 -5.72 9.02
N ASN A 29 13.59 -5.76 10.19
CA ASN A 29 14.29 -5.91 11.46
C ASN A 29 14.93 -7.30 11.62
N ALA A 30 14.38 -8.33 10.97
CA ALA A 30 14.95 -9.68 10.91
C ALA A 30 16.10 -9.83 9.89
N GLY A 31 16.55 -8.74 9.26
CA GLY A 31 17.69 -8.79 8.33
C GLY A 31 17.33 -9.18 6.90
N HIS A 32 16.09 -8.96 6.48
CA HIS A 32 15.66 -9.24 5.10
C HIS A 32 15.63 -7.98 4.24
N ASP A 33 15.81 -8.17 2.93
CA ASP A 33 15.69 -7.13 1.91
C ASP A 33 14.32 -7.28 1.25
N VAL A 34 13.42 -6.36 1.55
CA VAL A 34 12.01 -6.40 1.20
C VAL A 34 11.73 -5.35 0.13
N LEU A 35 11.22 -5.79 -1.02
CA LEU A 35 10.64 -4.92 -2.03
C LEU A 35 9.12 -4.88 -1.80
N LEU A 36 8.60 -3.76 -1.32
CA LEU A 36 7.18 -3.56 -1.03
C LEU A 36 6.51 -2.81 -2.18
N MET A 37 5.74 -3.52 -3.00
CA MET A 37 5.01 -2.92 -4.11
C MET A 37 3.60 -2.51 -3.69
N CYS A 38 3.35 -1.21 -3.60
CA CYS A 38 2.09 -0.64 -3.16
C CYS A 38 1.86 0.73 -3.82
N GLN A 39 0.79 1.43 -3.42
CA GLN A 39 0.42 2.74 -3.97
C GLN A 39 0.47 3.85 -2.89
N GLU A 40 1.17 3.63 -1.79
CA GLU A 40 1.27 4.60 -0.68
C GLU A 40 2.01 5.89 -1.10
N ARG A 41 1.39 7.06 -0.94
CA ARG A 41 1.93 8.32 -1.48
C ARG A 41 2.53 9.26 -0.45
N ALA A 42 2.07 9.27 0.80
CA ALA A 42 2.56 10.22 1.81
C ALA A 42 2.10 9.95 3.27
N PRO A 43 2.91 10.35 4.27
CA PRO A 43 4.37 10.18 4.29
C PRO A 43 4.71 8.69 4.26
N ALA A 44 5.90 8.33 3.77
CA ALA A 44 6.34 6.95 3.86
C ALA A 44 6.46 6.54 5.34
N PRO A 45 6.07 5.31 5.69
CA PRO A 45 6.30 4.79 7.04
C PRO A 45 7.78 4.89 7.43
N ASP A 46 8.04 5.16 8.71
CA ASP A 46 9.38 5.38 9.28
C ASP A 46 10.39 4.24 9.08
N PHE A 47 9.91 3.04 8.77
CA PHE A 47 10.73 1.86 8.49
C PHE A 47 11.06 1.68 7.00
N VAL A 48 10.52 2.49 6.10
CA VAL A 48 10.80 2.38 4.66
C VAL A 48 12.11 3.09 4.38
N ASP A 49 13.18 2.35 4.09
CA ASP A 49 14.53 2.88 3.83
C ASP A 49 14.66 3.66 2.53
N ALA A 50 13.83 3.32 1.54
CA ALA A 50 13.89 3.94 0.24
C ALA A 50 12.58 3.80 -0.52
N ILE A 51 12.34 4.75 -1.44
CA ILE A 51 11.14 4.79 -2.25
C ILE A 51 11.54 4.84 -3.73
N GLY A 52 10.97 3.94 -4.52
CA GLY A 52 11.09 3.89 -5.97
C GLY A 52 9.78 4.22 -6.66
N ASP A 53 9.81 5.17 -7.59
CA ASP A 53 8.68 5.45 -8.47
C ASP A 53 8.98 4.85 -9.83
N PHE A 54 8.05 4.05 -10.36
CA PHE A 54 8.17 3.54 -11.71
C PHE A 54 7.98 4.65 -12.74
N ASP A 55 8.72 4.53 -13.83
CA ASP A 55 8.56 5.35 -15.02
C ASP A 55 7.17 5.12 -15.63
N SER A 56 6.75 6.01 -16.54
CA SER A 56 5.42 5.95 -17.15
C SER A 56 5.13 4.66 -17.92
N ASP A 57 6.18 3.98 -18.40
CA ASP A 57 6.09 2.68 -19.08
C ASP A 57 6.18 1.48 -18.13
N ASN A 58 6.37 1.72 -16.83
CA ASN A 58 6.61 0.72 -15.79
C ASN A 58 7.81 -0.21 -16.05
N ALA A 59 8.76 0.16 -16.93
CA ALA A 59 9.91 -0.69 -17.25
C ALA A 59 11.02 -0.59 -16.18
N ARG A 60 11.13 0.56 -15.52
CA ARG A 60 12.14 0.86 -14.51
C ARG A 60 11.56 1.72 -13.41
N PHE A 61 12.26 1.77 -12.27
CA PHE A 61 11.96 2.69 -11.18
C PHE A 61 13.25 3.27 -10.60
N HIS A 62 13.18 4.52 -10.16
CA HIS A 62 14.31 5.24 -9.59
C HIS A 62 14.14 5.40 -8.09
N VAL A 63 15.11 4.90 -7.33
CA VAL A 63 15.05 4.84 -5.87
C VAL A 63 15.69 6.08 -5.25
N ARG A 64 15.01 6.69 -4.28
CA ARG A 64 15.57 7.70 -3.36
C ARG A 64 15.56 7.16 -1.93
N ALA A 65 16.61 7.45 -1.18
CA ALA A 65 16.67 7.11 0.24
C ALA A 65 15.69 7.97 1.05
N THR A 66 15.25 7.44 2.18
CA THR A 66 14.51 8.17 3.21
C THR A 66 15.41 8.41 4.43
N ASP A 67 14.83 8.94 5.49
CA ASP A 67 15.40 9.17 6.82
C ASP A 67 15.12 8.02 7.81
N ALA A 68 14.76 6.83 7.33
CA ALA A 68 14.54 5.66 8.18
C ALA A 68 15.79 5.33 9.02
N GLY A 69 15.60 5.13 10.33
CA GLY A 69 16.68 4.74 11.24
C GLY A 69 17.26 3.36 10.91
N PRO A 70 18.50 3.03 11.30
CA PRO A 70 19.19 1.81 10.87
C PRO A 70 18.47 0.51 11.26
N ALA A 71 18.62 -0.53 10.44
CA ALA A 71 18.21 -1.90 10.77
C ALA A 71 19.13 -2.95 10.10
N ALA A 72 18.99 -4.20 10.52
CA ALA A 72 19.74 -5.33 9.96
C ALA A 72 19.37 -5.64 8.50
N GLY A 73 18.18 -5.21 8.06
CA GLY A 73 17.64 -5.41 6.72
C GLY A 73 17.17 -4.10 6.10
N ARG A 74 16.40 -4.20 5.03
CA ARG A 74 15.98 -3.07 4.21
C ARG A 74 14.57 -3.23 3.66
N VAL A 75 13.81 -2.14 3.58
CA VAL A 75 12.53 -2.05 2.86
C VAL A 75 12.66 -0.99 1.78
N THR A 76 12.48 -1.40 0.52
CA THR A 76 12.27 -0.48 -0.59
C THR A 76 10.80 -0.51 -0.97
N LEU A 77 10.11 0.59 -0.79
CA LEU A 77 8.75 0.75 -1.29
C LEU A 77 8.82 1.12 -2.77
N VAL A 78 8.09 0.43 -3.64
CA VAL A 78 8.00 0.77 -5.06
C VAL A 78 6.58 0.98 -5.53
N ARG A 79 6.38 1.98 -6.39
CA ARG A 79 5.06 2.43 -6.85
C ARG A 79 4.95 2.31 -8.36
N PRO A 80 4.22 1.30 -8.86
CA PRO A 80 3.86 1.23 -10.26
C PRO A 80 3.09 2.47 -10.69
N CYS A 81 3.42 2.99 -11.87
CA CYS A 81 2.68 4.06 -12.53
C CYS A 81 1.35 3.50 -13.07
N ILE A 82 0.31 3.52 -12.22
CA ILE A 82 -1.09 3.18 -12.58
C ILE A 82 -1.95 4.41 -12.87
N GLY A 83 -1.32 5.60 -12.93
CA GLY A 83 -2.02 6.87 -13.00
C GLY A 83 -2.69 7.24 -11.68
N ARG A 84 -3.94 7.70 -11.74
CA ARG A 84 -4.70 8.23 -10.59
C ARG A 84 -5.77 7.27 -10.06
N THR A 85 -6.19 6.30 -10.88
CA THR A 85 -7.28 5.39 -10.54
C THR A 85 -6.71 4.19 -9.81
N LEU A 86 -7.12 3.99 -8.56
CA LEU A 86 -6.85 2.75 -7.82
C LEU A 86 -8.01 1.78 -8.10
N PRO A 87 -7.80 0.69 -8.86
CA PRO A 87 -8.86 -0.28 -9.09
C PRO A 87 -9.19 -1.00 -7.79
N VAL A 88 -10.45 -0.91 -7.37
CA VAL A 88 -10.99 -1.64 -6.21
C VAL A 88 -12.18 -2.48 -6.66
N TYR A 89 -12.33 -3.65 -6.06
CA TYR A 89 -13.47 -4.52 -6.33
C TYR A 89 -14.72 -4.13 -5.53
N VAL A 90 -14.53 -3.61 -4.31
CA VAL A 90 -15.59 -3.11 -3.43
C VAL A 90 -15.25 -1.68 -3.01
N TYR A 91 -16.26 -0.82 -2.96
CA TYR A 91 -16.18 0.62 -2.70
C TYR A 91 -16.51 0.93 -1.22
N ASP A 92 -15.98 0.15 -0.27
CA ASP A 92 -16.07 0.36 1.19
C ASP A 92 -17.46 0.40 1.89
N GLU A 93 -17.41 0.21 3.22
CA GLU A 93 -18.53 0.18 4.19
C GLU A 93 -18.21 1.06 5.40
N TYR A 94 -19.23 1.49 6.16
CA TYR A 94 -19.09 2.54 7.17
C TYR A 94 -19.72 2.18 8.53
N ALA A 95 -19.05 2.62 9.60
CA ALA A 95 -19.56 2.45 10.96
C ALA A 95 -20.88 3.22 11.15
N GLY A 96 -21.96 2.49 11.46
CA GLY A 96 -23.30 3.03 11.71
C GLY A 96 -24.24 3.06 10.49
N PHE A 97 -23.83 2.53 9.34
CA PHE A 97 -24.61 2.59 8.11
C PHE A 97 -24.63 1.24 7.39
N GLU A 98 -25.72 0.94 6.71
CA GLU A 98 -25.76 -0.13 5.72
C GLU A 98 -25.32 0.45 4.37
N ALA A 99 -24.15 0.00 3.89
CA ALA A 99 -23.66 0.36 2.56
C ALA A 99 -24.22 -0.63 1.53
N LYS A 100 -25.17 -0.19 0.73
CA LYS A 100 -25.69 -0.93 -0.43
C LYS A 100 -25.14 -0.36 -1.73
N ARG A 101 -24.98 -1.21 -2.74
CA ARG A 101 -24.84 -0.72 -4.12
C ARG A 101 -26.20 -0.15 -4.49
N TYR A 102 -26.25 1.03 -5.08
CA TYR A 102 -27.51 1.73 -5.38
C TYR A 102 -28.52 0.90 -6.20
N VAL A 103 -28.01 0.02 -7.08
CA VAL A 103 -28.83 -0.90 -7.88
C VAL A 103 -29.58 -1.95 -7.05
N ASP A 104 -29.24 -2.06 -5.76
CA ASP A 104 -29.85 -2.97 -4.79
C ASP A 104 -30.76 -2.24 -3.78
N LEU A 105 -31.02 -0.93 -3.95
CA LEU A 105 -31.94 -0.17 -3.09
C LEU A 105 -33.41 -0.39 -3.50
N ASP A 106 -34.30 -0.45 -2.50
CA ASP A 106 -35.75 -0.49 -2.71
C ASP A 106 -36.43 0.91 -2.67
N ASP A 107 -37.71 1.00 -3.08
CA ASP A 107 -38.46 2.26 -3.16
C ASP A 107 -38.64 2.98 -1.80
N MET A 108 -38.55 2.26 -0.68
CA MET A 108 -38.66 2.83 0.67
C MET A 108 -37.31 3.35 1.17
N GLU A 109 -36.23 2.69 0.77
CA GLU A 109 -34.85 3.15 0.98
C GLU A 109 -34.49 4.34 0.07
N LEU A 110 -35.33 4.64 -0.93
CA LEU A 110 -35.20 5.79 -1.84
C LEU A 110 -35.90 7.08 -1.35
N THR A 111 -36.65 7.06 -0.25
CA THR A 111 -37.39 8.24 0.30
C THR A 111 -36.63 9.08 1.31
#